data_AF-A0AAE5IV09-F1
#
_entry.id   AF-A0AAE5IV09-F1
#
_cell.length_a   1.000
_cell.length_b   1.000
_cell.length_c   1.000
_cell.angle_alpha   90.00
_cell.angle_beta   90.00
_cell.angle_gamma   90.00
#
_symmetry.space_group_name_H-M   'P 1'
#
loop_
_entity.id
_entity.type
_entity.pdbx_description
1 polymer ?
#
loop_
_entity_poly.entity_id
_entity_poly.type
_entity_poly.pdbx_seq_one_letter_code
_entity_poly.pdbx_strand_id
1 'polypeptide(L)'
;MAQKPFRLNRAGVGKILKQEKLAAAVTAVAQQIGGAVRGRVGTDVVVRVDPYTTDRGAAAVVIADRYGAAMQASDGALTKAAASVGLSVTSR
;
A
#
# COMPACT_ATOMS: atom_id res chain seq x y z
N MET A 1 37.69 -16.04 12.90
CA MET A 1 36.44 -16.79 13.17
C MET A 1 35.60 -16.73 11.91
N ALA A 2 35.26 -17.86 11.29
CA ALA A 2 34.39 -17.88 10.11
C ALA A 2 32.95 -17.57 10.55
N GLN A 3 32.42 -16.41 10.14
CA GLN A 3 31.03 -16.05 10.40
C GLN A 3 30.14 -17.01 9.60
N LYS A 4 29.34 -17.83 10.29
CA LYS A 4 28.37 -18.69 9.61
C LYS A 4 27.44 -17.80 8.77
N PRO A 5 27.16 -18.13 7.50
CA PRO A 5 26.29 -17.31 6.68
C PRO A 5 24.89 -17.29 7.31
N PHE A 6 24.37 -16.08 7.57
CA PHE A 6 23.00 -15.92 8.02
C PHE A 6 22.05 -16.51 6.98
N ARG A 7 21.18 -17.42 7.42
CA ARG A 7 20.13 -18.02 6.59
C ARG A 7 18.78 -17.53 7.07
N LEU A 8 18.08 -16.80 6.23
CA LEU A 8 16.73 -16.31 6.51
C LEU A 8 15.76 -17.48 6.71
N ASN A 9 15.09 -17.54 7.85
CA ASN A 9 13.99 -18.48 8.08
C ASN A 9 12.76 -18.03 7.30
N ARG A 10 12.72 -18.34 6.00
CA ARG A 10 11.62 -17.96 5.10
C ARG A 10 10.26 -18.46 5.58
N ALA A 11 10.20 -19.66 6.16
CA ALA A 11 8.96 -20.21 6.70
C ALA A 11 8.46 -19.42 7.91
N GLY A 12 9.36 -19.08 8.83
CA GLY A 12 9.04 -18.24 10.00
C GLY A 12 8.58 -16.84 9.59
N VAL A 13 9.31 -16.20 8.67
CA VAL A 13 8.92 -14.89 8.13
C VAL A 13 7.57 -14.96 7.42
N GLY A 14 7.34 -15.98 6.59
CA GLY A 14 6.06 -16.18 5.91
C GLY A 14 4.88 -16.35 6.87
N LYS A 15 5.09 -16.99 8.03
CA LYS A 15 4.06 -17.07 9.08
C LYS A 15 3.72 -15.69 9.63
N ILE A 16 4.73 -14.87 9.93
CA ILE A 16 4.53 -13.49 10.44
C ILE A 16 3.82 -12.64 9.38
N LEU A 17 4.23 -12.73 8.12
CA LEU A 17 3.65 -11.93 7.03
C LEU A 17 2.18 -12.24 6.73
N LYS A 18 1.70 -13.43 7.13
CA LYS A 18 0.32 -13.88 6.98
C LYS A 18 -0.53 -13.67 8.22
N GLN A 19 0.03 -13.12 9.30
CA GLN A 19 -0.75 -12.82 10.50
C GLN A 19 -1.75 -11.70 10.22
N GLU A 20 -2.97 -11.89 10.73
CA GLU A 20 -4.05 -10.90 10.62
C GLU A 20 -3.64 -9.53 11.16
N LYS A 21 -2.88 -9.50 12.28
CA LYS A 21 -2.36 -8.25 12.85
C LYS A 21 -1.51 -7.45 11.86
N LEU A 22 -0.69 -8.12 11.04
CA LEU A 22 0.10 -7.43 10.03
C LEU A 22 -0.78 -6.98 8.85
N ALA A 23 -1.70 -7.83 8.41
CA ALA A 23 -2.65 -7.47 7.35
C ALA A 23 -3.51 -6.25 7.75
N ALA A 24 -3.95 -6.18 9.01
CA ALA A 24 -4.67 -5.05 9.57
C ALA A 24 -3.81 -3.79 9.61
N ALA A 25 -2.53 -3.89 10.00
CA ALA A 25 -1.61 -2.76 9.98
C ALA A 25 -1.38 -2.22 8.56
N VAL A 26 -1.20 -3.11 7.58
CA VAL A 26 -1.08 -2.72 6.15
C VAL A 26 -2.36 -2.04 5.66
N THR A 27 -3.52 -2.61 6.01
CA THR A 27 -4.83 -2.05 5.65
C THR A 27 -5.04 -0.68 6.27
N ALA A 28 -4.64 -0.46 7.53
CA ALA A 28 -4.74 0.84 8.18
C ALA A 28 -3.90 1.91 7.47
N VAL A 29 -2.69 1.58 7.05
CA VAL A 29 -1.86 2.49 6.23
C VAL A 29 -2.54 2.77 4.88
N ALA A 30 -3.10 1.74 4.22
CA ALA A 30 -3.83 1.93 2.97
C ALA A 30 -5.08 2.82 3.13
N GLN A 31 -5.77 2.76 4.28
CA GLN A 31 -6.87 3.66 4.61
C GLN A 31 -6.40 5.12 4.76
N GLN A 32 -5.24 5.35 5.38
CA GLN A 32 -4.64 6.69 5.47
C GLN A 32 -4.31 7.24 4.09
N ILE A 33 -3.71 6.42 3.21
CA ILE A 33 -3.48 6.79 1.80
C ILE A 33 -4.80 7.12 1.13
N GLY A 34 -5.82 6.26 1.27
CA GLY A 34 -7.15 6.49 0.70
C GLY A 34 -7.76 7.83 1.12
N GLY A 35 -7.62 8.20 2.40
CA GLY A 35 -8.01 9.53 2.89
C GLY A 35 -7.22 10.67 2.22
N ALA A 36 -5.90 10.52 2.14
CA ALA A 36 -5.03 11.50 1.49
C ALA A 36 -5.25 11.61 -0.03
N VAL A 37 -5.70 10.55 -0.69
CA VAL A 37 -6.11 10.56 -2.11
C VAL A 37 -7.41 11.34 -2.26
N ARG A 38 -8.43 11.07 -1.43
CA ARG A 38 -9.72 11.81 -1.47
C ARG A 38 -9.53 13.32 -1.34
N GLY A 39 -8.62 13.76 -0.46
CA GLY A 39 -8.27 15.17 -0.33
C GLY A 39 -7.62 15.80 -1.58
N ARG A 40 -7.12 14.99 -2.52
CA ARG A 40 -6.50 15.44 -3.78
C ARG A 40 -7.44 15.35 -4.98
N VAL A 41 -8.27 14.31 -5.06
CA VAL A 41 -9.14 14.06 -6.22
C VAL A 41 -10.53 14.69 -6.10
N GLY A 42 -10.88 15.20 -4.91
CA GLY A 42 -12.20 15.78 -4.63
C GLY A 42 -13.17 14.77 -4.04
N THR A 43 -14.22 15.27 -3.39
CA THR A 43 -15.22 14.46 -2.65
C THR A 43 -16.13 13.64 -3.54
N ASP A 44 -16.29 14.06 -4.81
CA ASP A 44 -17.18 13.41 -5.78
C ASP A 44 -16.53 12.18 -6.43
N VAL A 45 -15.22 12.02 -6.24
CA VAL A 45 -14.45 10.90 -6.80
C VAL A 45 -14.42 9.75 -5.80
N VAL A 46 -14.92 8.60 -6.22
CA VAL A 46 -14.93 7.39 -5.39
C VAL A 46 -13.51 6.84 -5.26
N VAL A 47 -12.99 6.82 -4.03
CA VAL A 47 -11.72 6.15 -3.69
C VAL A 47 -12.00 4.92 -2.85
N ARG A 48 -11.57 3.76 -3.32
CA ARG A 48 -11.72 2.47 -2.66
C ARG A 48 -10.41 2.02 -2.03
N VAL A 49 -10.54 1.30 -0.91
CA VAL A 49 -9.44 0.56 -0.29
C VAL A 49 -9.89 -0.89 -0.17
N ASP A 50 -9.22 -1.77 -0.90
CA ASP A 50 -9.59 -3.18 -1.02
C ASP A 50 -8.48 -4.05 -0.40
N PRO A 51 -8.65 -4.59 0.82
CA PRO A 51 -7.71 -5.53 1.41
C PRO A 51 -7.73 -6.87 0.68
N TYR A 52 -6.56 -7.50 0.54
CA TYR A 52 -6.43 -8.83 -0.03
C TYR A 52 -5.18 -9.54 0.52
N THR A 53 -5.08 -10.84 0.26
CA THR A 53 -3.95 -11.65 0.72
C THR A 53 -3.27 -12.31 -0.47
N THR A 54 -1.94 -12.22 -0.51
CA THR A 54 -1.08 -12.96 -1.45
C THR A 54 -0.21 -13.95 -0.67
N ASP A 55 1.11 -13.87 -0.81
CA ASP A 55 2.11 -14.41 0.11
C ASP A 55 2.18 -13.64 1.45
N ARG A 56 1.56 -12.45 1.53
CA ARG A 56 1.46 -11.54 2.69
C ARG A 56 0.15 -10.76 2.68
N GLY A 57 -0.22 -10.16 3.80
CA GLY A 57 -1.31 -9.19 3.85
C GLY A 57 -1.02 -7.96 2.99
N ALA A 58 -1.97 -7.57 2.13
CA ALA A 58 -1.84 -6.47 1.18
C ALA A 58 -3.16 -5.68 1.10
N ALA A 59 -3.10 -4.48 0.53
CA ALA A 59 -4.27 -3.67 0.27
C ALA A 59 -4.06 -2.81 -0.98
N ALA A 60 -5.10 -2.68 -1.80
CA ALA A 60 -5.12 -1.83 -2.97
C ALA A 60 -5.82 -0.51 -2.64
N VAL A 61 -5.31 0.60 -3.16
CA VAL A 61 -5.98 1.90 -3.13
C VAL A 61 -6.31 2.28 -4.56
N VAL A 62 -7.59 2.49 -4.86
CA VAL A 62 -8.10 2.65 -6.23
C VAL A 62 -8.91 3.94 -6.34
N ILE A 63 -8.57 4.76 -7.33
CA ILE A 63 -9.43 5.87 -7.78
C ILE A 63 -10.45 5.24 -8.74
N ALA A 64 -11.65 4.96 -8.24
CA ALA A 64 -12.74 4.32 -8.97
C ALA A 64 -13.53 5.33 -9.82
N ASP A 65 -12.80 6.08 -10.65
CA ASP A 65 -13.33 7.06 -11.59
C ASP A 65 -12.73 6.82 -12.98
N ARG A 66 -13.50 7.08 -14.03
CA ARG A 66 -13.07 6.90 -15.43
C ARG A 66 -11.81 7.71 -15.79
N TYR A 67 -11.55 8.80 -15.09
CA TYR A 67 -10.40 9.67 -15.24
C TYR A 67 -9.31 9.43 -14.19
N GLY A 68 -9.45 8.44 -13.31
CA GLY A 68 -8.47 8.17 -12.24
C GLY A 68 -7.04 7.93 -12.74
N ALA A 69 -6.89 7.29 -13.91
CA ALA A 69 -5.60 7.12 -14.56
C ALA A 69 -4.99 8.46 -15.01
N ALA A 70 -5.82 9.37 -15.53
CA ALA A 70 -5.38 10.71 -15.90
C ALA A 70 -4.93 11.50 -14.68
N MET A 71 -5.68 11.46 -13.57
CA MET A 71 -5.32 12.12 -12.30
C MET A 71 -4.00 11.61 -11.73
N GLN A 72 -3.71 10.32 -11.87
CA GLN A 72 -2.40 9.78 -11.50
C GLN A 72 -1.29 10.26 -12.46
N ALA A 73 -1.55 10.31 -13.76
CA ALA A 73 -0.57 10.75 -14.75
C ALA A 73 -0.25 12.25 -14.68
N SER A 74 -1.26 13.10 -14.44
CA SER A 74 -1.10 14.56 -14.31
C SER A 74 -0.53 14.96 -12.95
N ASP A 75 -1.16 14.47 -11.87
CA ASP A 75 -0.95 15.02 -10.54
C ASP A 75 -0.18 14.08 -9.63
N GLY A 76 0.03 12.82 -10.03
CA GLY A 76 0.63 11.80 -9.18
C GLY A 76 -0.21 11.55 -7.94
N ALA A 77 -1.55 11.59 -8.04
CA ALA A 77 -2.48 11.55 -6.92
C ALA A 77 -2.19 10.42 -5.91
N LEU A 78 -1.93 9.20 -6.38
CA LEU A 78 -1.59 8.05 -5.54
C LEU A 78 -0.16 8.17 -4.99
N THR A 79 0.80 8.54 -5.84
CA THR A 79 2.21 8.63 -5.47
C THR A 79 2.44 9.68 -4.39
N LYS A 80 1.91 10.89 -4.58
CA LYS A 80 2.01 11.98 -3.61
C LYS A 80 1.24 11.66 -2.33
N ALA A 81 0.12 10.96 -2.42
CA ALA A 81 -0.62 10.50 -1.24
C ALA A 81 0.16 9.49 -0.39
N ALA A 82 0.76 8.49 -1.03
CA ALA A 82 1.63 7.55 -0.37
C ALA A 82 2.84 8.25 0.27
N ALA A 83 3.47 9.19 -0.44
CA ALA A 83 4.57 9.98 0.10
C ALA A 83 4.17 10.80 1.34
N SER A 84 2.96 11.42 1.34
CA SER A 84 2.48 12.19 2.50
C SER A 84 2.23 11.36 3.76
N VAL A 85 2.09 10.03 3.64
CA VAL A 85 2.00 9.12 4.80
C VAL A 85 3.34 8.46 5.14
N GLY A 86 4.45 8.95 4.56
CA GLY A 86 5.80 8.49 4.85
C GLY A 86 6.26 7.28 4.05
N LEU A 87 5.54 6.87 3.00
CA LEU A 87 5.96 5.76 2.13
C LEU A 87 6.89 6.24 1.01
N SER A 88 7.98 5.51 0.79
CA SER A 88 8.81 5.67 -0.40
C SER A 88 8.17 4.93 -1.57
N VAL A 89 7.84 5.67 -2.64
CA VAL A 89 7.32 5.11 -3.89
C VAL A 89 8.43 5.13 -4.92
N THR A 90 8.81 3.95 -5.41
CA THR A 90 9.81 3.81 -6.48
C THR A 90 9.12 3.46 -7.79
N SER A 91 9.65 3.96 -8.91
CA SER A 91 9.30 3.40 -10.21
C SER A 91 9.73 1.94 -10.25
N ARG A 92 8.92 1.10 -10.91
CA ARG A 92 9.28 -0.30 -11.15
C ARG A 92 10.12 -0.41 -12.41
#